data_AF-A0A8T0RSG2-F1
#
_entry.id   AF-A0A8T0RSG2-F1
#
_cell.length_a   1.000
_cell.length_b   1.000
_cell.length_c   1.000
_cell.angle_alpha   90.00
_cell.angle_beta   90.00
_cell.angle_gamma   90.00
#
_symmetry.space_group_name_H-M   'P 1'
#
loop_
_entity.id
_entity.type
_entity.pdbx_description
1 polymer ?
#
loop_
_entity_poly.entity_id
_entity_poly.type
_entity_poly.pdbx_seq_one_letter_code
_entity_poly.pdbx_strand_id
1 'polypeptide(L)'
;MQFWEDLDSVVSTVPTSEKLFIGGDLNGHVGATNVGFERVHGGFGYGSRSQEGEDMLNFALAHDLLIANTVFKKRESHLVTFRSGQHSSQIDFILARREDRHDCLDCKVILGECVVPQHKLVVADFRLRVRVHRDKRAKIARTKWWKLRGEAAQAFKERMLGEGPWEEGEDADDMWLKMATCVQKVASEVFGVSRGGKQ
;
A
#
# COMPACT_ATOMS: atom_id res chain seq x y z
N MET A 1 -9.93 24.85 -5.93
CA MET A 1 -9.12 25.06 -4.70
C MET A 1 -9.21 23.86 -3.77
N GLN A 2 -10.40 23.46 -3.30
CA GLN A 2 -10.58 22.41 -2.29
C GLN A 2 -9.72 21.15 -2.48
N PHE A 3 -9.63 20.60 -3.70
CA PHE A 3 -8.81 19.41 -3.96
C PHE A 3 -7.33 19.56 -3.56
N TRP A 4 -6.69 20.66 -3.97
CA TRP A 4 -5.26 20.87 -3.67
C TRP A 4 -5.03 21.18 -2.19
N GLU A 5 -5.99 21.84 -1.53
CA GLU A 5 -5.95 22.10 -0.09
C GLU A 5 -6.09 20.81 0.72
N ASP A 6 -7.01 19.92 0.32
CA ASP A 6 -7.19 18.61 0.95
C ASP A 6 -5.95 17.73 0.74
N LEU A 7 -5.39 17.73 -0.48
CA LEU A 7 -4.18 16.98 -0.78
C LEU A 7 -2.96 17.53 -0.01
N ASP A 8 -2.84 18.85 0.11
CA ASP A 8 -1.82 19.53 0.93
C ASP A 8 -1.90 19.11 2.38
N SER A 9 -3.11 19.10 2.95
CA SER A 9 -3.34 18.62 4.31
C SER A 9 -2.91 17.17 4.48
N VAL A 10 -3.28 16.28 3.55
CA VAL A 10 -2.92 14.85 3.64
C VAL A 10 -1.42 14.65 3.53
N VAL A 11 -0.75 15.27 2.54
CA VAL A 11 0.69 15.11 2.33
C VAL A 11 1.50 15.66 3.51
N SER A 12 1.03 16.75 4.12
CA SER A 12 1.65 17.33 5.32
C SER A 12 1.62 16.40 6.54
N THR A 13 0.70 15.44 6.59
CA THR A 13 0.68 14.43 7.67
C THR A 13 1.70 13.31 7.50
N VAL A 14 2.23 13.12 6.29
CA VAL A 14 3.16 12.02 5.99
C VAL A 14 4.58 12.41 6.42
N PRO A 15 5.23 11.69 7.35
CA PRO A 15 6.58 12.00 7.79
C PRO A 15 7.58 12.04 6.62
N THR A 16 8.53 12.96 6.67
CA THR A 16 9.59 13.07 5.66
C THR A 16 10.50 11.85 5.62
N SER A 17 10.60 11.10 6.73
CA SER A 17 11.34 9.83 6.78
C SER A 17 10.67 8.69 5.99
N GLU A 18 9.41 8.85 5.60
CA GLU A 18 8.66 7.84 4.85
C GLU A 18 8.69 8.13 3.35
N LYS A 19 8.76 7.05 2.56
CA LYS A 19 8.62 7.11 1.11
C LYS A 19 7.19 7.52 0.78
N LEU A 20 7.03 8.59 -0.02
CA LEU A 20 5.74 9.08 -0.48
C LEU A 20 5.65 8.98 -2.00
N PHE A 21 4.57 8.38 -2.47
CA PHE A 21 4.21 8.29 -3.88
C PHE A 21 2.76 8.76 -4.05
N ILE A 22 2.54 9.66 -4.99
CA ILE A 22 1.22 10.15 -5.37
C ILE A 22 1.02 9.80 -6.83
N GLY A 23 -0.08 9.14 -7.17
CA GLY A 23 -0.35 8.71 -8.53
C GLY A 23 -1.81 8.89 -8.89
N GLY A 24 -2.10 9.39 -10.09
CA GLY A 24 -3.47 9.52 -10.59
C GLY A 24 -3.62 10.48 -11.75
N ASP A 25 -4.85 10.61 -12.21
CA ASP A 25 -5.27 11.66 -13.14
C ASP A 25 -5.46 12.98 -12.38
N LEU A 26 -4.58 13.94 -12.65
CA LEU A 26 -4.58 15.24 -12.00
C LEU A 26 -5.18 16.33 -12.91
N ASN A 27 -5.61 15.99 -14.12
CA ASN A 27 -6.28 16.88 -15.07
C ASN A 27 -5.54 18.21 -15.36
N GLY A 28 -4.22 18.26 -15.19
CA GLY A 28 -3.40 19.43 -15.47
C GLY A 28 -2.26 19.13 -16.45
N HIS A 29 -1.86 20.11 -17.26
CA HIS A 29 -0.75 19.95 -18.18
C HIS A 29 0.48 20.68 -17.67
N VAL A 30 1.50 19.94 -17.22
CA VAL A 30 2.76 20.54 -16.72
C VAL A 30 3.64 21.13 -17.83
N GLY A 31 3.40 20.68 -19.07
CA GLY A 31 4.08 21.14 -20.28
C GLY A 31 5.43 20.48 -20.53
N ALA A 32 6.00 20.71 -21.71
CA ALA A 32 7.28 20.12 -22.11
C ALA A 32 8.49 20.73 -21.39
N THR A 33 8.39 21.99 -20.98
CA THR A 33 9.48 22.78 -20.41
C THR A 33 9.43 22.82 -18.88
N ASN A 34 10.60 22.73 -18.25
CA ASN A 34 10.77 22.87 -16.81
C ASN A 34 11.09 24.30 -16.36
N VAL A 35 11.06 25.29 -17.25
CA VAL A 35 11.41 26.68 -16.89
C VAL A 35 10.57 27.16 -15.71
N GLY A 36 11.24 27.60 -14.65
CA GLY A 36 10.64 28.05 -13.38
C GLY A 36 10.34 26.93 -12.38
N PHE A 37 10.49 25.67 -12.77
CA PHE A 37 10.18 24.47 -11.98
C PHE A 37 11.27 23.39 -12.11
N GLU A 38 12.51 23.77 -12.39
CA GLU A 38 13.64 22.87 -12.66
C GLU A 38 13.91 21.90 -11.50
N ARG A 39 13.48 22.28 -10.30
CA ARG A 39 13.62 21.48 -9.09
C ARG A 39 12.72 20.25 -9.07
N VAL A 40 11.54 20.32 -9.69
CA VAL A 40 10.47 19.31 -9.58
C VAL A 40 10.08 18.71 -10.93
N HIS A 41 10.41 19.39 -12.03
CA HIS A 41 10.11 18.97 -13.39
C HIS A 41 11.41 18.67 -14.15
N GLY A 42 11.51 17.47 -14.73
CA GLY A 42 12.74 16.96 -15.35
C GLY A 42 13.01 17.45 -16.77
N GLY A 43 12.08 18.21 -17.37
CA GLY A 43 12.24 18.83 -18.70
C GLY A 43 11.88 17.94 -19.88
N PHE A 44 11.27 16.78 -19.63
CA PHE A 44 10.78 15.85 -20.66
C PHE A 44 9.27 15.62 -20.55
N GLY A 45 8.50 16.68 -20.30
CA GLY A 45 7.03 16.63 -20.29
C GLY A 45 6.42 16.69 -21.68
N TYR A 46 5.09 16.76 -21.76
CA TYR A 46 4.34 16.83 -23.02
C TYR A 46 3.47 18.09 -23.13
N GLY A 47 3.39 18.64 -24.34
CA GLY A 47 2.47 19.74 -24.67
C GLY A 47 2.82 21.07 -24.02
N SER A 48 1.84 21.97 -23.98
CA SER A 48 1.95 23.28 -23.35
C SER A 48 1.44 23.23 -21.91
N ARG A 49 1.98 24.10 -21.06
CA ARG A 49 1.56 24.19 -19.67
C ARG A 49 0.16 24.83 -19.56
N SER A 50 -0.72 24.26 -18.74
CA SER A 50 -2.03 24.83 -18.38
C SER A 50 -2.00 25.45 -16.99
N GLN A 51 -3.07 26.16 -16.60
CA GLN A 51 -3.19 26.72 -15.25
C GLN A 51 -3.22 25.62 -14.18
N GLU A 52 -3.97 24.54 -14.42
CA GLU A 52 -4.05 23.39 -13.52
C GLU A 52 -2.72 22.65 -13.41
N GLY A 53 -1.94 22.63 -14.50
CA GLY A 53 -0.57 22.12 -14.48
C GLY A 53 0.40 23.01 -13.71
N GLU A 54 0.23 24.33 -13.74
CA GLU A 54 0.97 25.27 -12.91
C GLU A 54 0.63 25.08 -11.42
N ASP A 55 -0.65 24.87 -11.07
CA ASP A 55 -1.08 24.58 -9.70
C ASP A 55 -0.43 23.28 -9.18
N MET A 56 -0.41 22.24 -10.02
CA MET A 56 0.28 20.98 -9.74
C MET A 56 1.79 21.18 -9.54
N LEU A 57 2.43 22.01 -10.38
CA LEU A 57 3.85 22.32 -10.28
C LEU A 57 4.18 23.09 -9.00
N ASN A 58 3.34 24.05 -8.62
CA ASN A 58 3.44 24.78 -7.36
C ASN A 58 3.27 23.87 -6.15
N PHE A 59 2.29 22.96 -6.19
CA PHE A 59 2.10 21.93 -5.16
C PHE A 59 3.34 21.04 -5.04
N ALA A 60 3.86 20.53 -6.16
CA ALA A 60 5.07 19.71 -6.18
C ALA A 60 6.28 20.48 -5.63
N LEU A 61 6.40 21.78 -5.96
CA LEU A 61 7.47 22.64 -5.46
C LEU A 61 7.37 22.86 -3.95
N ALA A 62 6.17 23.09 -3.42
CA ALA A 62 5.93 23.30 -1.99
C ALA A 62 6.32 22.07 -1.14
N HIS A 63 6.08 20.85 -1.66
CA HIS A 63 6.36 19.59 -0.97
C HIS A 63 7.67 18.91 -1.39
N ASP A 64 8.52 19.58 -2.19
CA ASP A 64 9.76 19.04 -2.79
C ASP A 64 9.54 17.67 -3.46
N LEU A 65 8.45 17.55 -4.24
CA LEU A 65 8.08 16.36 -4.99
C LEU A 65 8.57 16.43 -6.43
N LEU A 66 9.13 15.34 -6.94
CA LEU A 66 9.54 15.16 -8.32
C LEU A 66 8.38 14.58 -9.14
N ILE A 67 8.11 15.18 -10.31
CA ILE A 67 7.15 14.65 -11.29
C ILE A 67 7.84 13.60 -12.17
N ALA A 68 7.74 12.33 -11.79
CA ALA A 68 8.52 11.22 -12.36
C ALA A 68 8.36 11.09 -13.88
N ASN A 69 7.16 11.36 -14.41
CA ASN A 69 6.84 11.32 -15.85
C ASN A 69 7.76 12.22 -16.70
N THR A 70 8.31 13.27 -16.10
CA THR A 70 9.02 14.34 -16.81
C THR A 70 10.54 14.19 -16.72
N VAL A 71 11.03 13.17 -16.01
CA VAL A 71 12.45 12.97 -15.67
C VAL A 71 13.23 12.28 -16.79
N PHE A 72 12.57 11.36 -17.50
CA PHE A 72 13.22 10.51 -18.49
C PHE A 72 12.85 10.95 -19.90
N LYS A 73 13.86 11.09 -20.76
CA LYS A 73 13.62 11.37 -22.17
C LYS A 73 12.92 10.17 -22.82
N LYS A 74 11.70 10.38 -23.33
CA LYS A 74 10.93 9.38 -24.08
C LYS A 74 10.55 9.89 -25.47
N ARG A 75 10.07 8.98 -26.31
CA ARG A 75 9.37 9.37 -27.55
C ARG A 75 8.06 10.03 -27.17
N GLU A 76 7.64 11.00 -27.95
CA GLU A 76 6.42 11.78 -27.69
C GLU A 76 5.17 10.89 -27.48
N SER A 77 5.01 9.83 -28.28
CA SER A 77 3.90 8.89 -28.11
C SER A 77 3.87 8.19 -26.75
N HIS A 78 5.03 8.02 -26.11
CA HIS A 78 5.22 7.42 -24.78
C HIS A 78 5.14 8.44 -23.64
N LEU A 79 4.86 9.72 -23.92
CA LEU A 79 4.58 10.74 -22.90
C LEU A 79 3.07 10.97 -22.73
N VAL A 80 2.30 10.74 -23.79
CA VAL A 80 0.84 10.89 -23.84
C VAL A 80 0.16 9.82 -23.00
N THR A 81 -0.56 10.23 -21.96
CA THR A 81 -1.31 9.34 -21.05
C THR A 81 -2.79 9.28 -21.39
N PHE A 82 -3.33 10.27 -22.07
CA PHE A 82 -4.73 10.31 -22.50
C PHE A 82 -4.86 10.64 -23.99
N ARG A 83 -5.81 9.99 -24.67
CA ARG A 83 -6.14 10.27 -26.07
C ARG A 83 -7.65 10.24 -26.30
N SER A 84 -8.17 11.30 -26.90
CA SER A 84 -9.56 11.39 -27.37
C SER A 84 -9.60 11.89 -28.81
N GLY A 85 -9.92 11.01 -29.75
CA GLY A 85 -9.84 11.31 -31.18
C GLY A 85 -8.43 11.72 -31.60
N GLN A 86 -8.29 12.93 -32.14
CA GLN A 86 -7.01 13.51 -32.54
C GLN A 86 -6.27 14.24 -31.40
N HIS A 87 -6.93 14.44 -30.25
CA HIS A 87 -6.34 15.12 -29.11
C HIS A 87 -5.58 14.13 -28.23
N SER A 88 -4.37 14.51 -27.83
CA SER A 88 -3.49 13.75 -26.96
C SER A 88 -3.01 14.67 -25.84
N SER A 89 -2.93 14.14 -24.62
CA SER A 89 -2.48 14.90 -23.45
C SER A 89 -1.69 14.01 -22.47
N GLN A 90 -0.96 14.66 -21.57
CA GLN A 90 -0.36 14.06 -20.39
C GLN A 90 -1.08 14.67 -19.18
N ILE A 91 -1.89 13.85 -18.50
CA ILE A 91 -2.72 14.24 -17.34
C ILE A 91 -2.61 13.25 -16.18
N ASP A 92 -2.13 12.04 -16.46
CA ASP A 92 -1.87 11.02 -15.45
C ASP A 92 -0.40 11.11 -15.01
N PHE A 93 -0.17 11.35 -13.72
CA PHE A 93 1.18 11.57 -13.20
C PHE A 93 1.48 10.69 -11.99
N ILE A 94 2.78 10.44 -11.82
CA ILE A 94 3.35 9.87 -10.61
C ILE A 94 4.34 10.89 -10.04
N LEU A 95 4.11 11.28 -8.79
CA LEU A 95 4.99 12.13 -8.00
C LEU A 95 5.65 11.30 -6.90
N ALA A 96 6.89 11.63 -6.59
CA ALA A 96 7.63 11.03 -5.47
C ALA A 96 8.46 12.10 -4.77
N ARG A 97 8.93 11.87 -3.54
CA ARG A 97 9.86 12.82 -2.89
C ARG A 97 11.10 13.00 -3.76
N ARG A 98 11.55 14.24 -3.94
CA ARG A 98 12.73 14.54 -4.78
C ARG A 98 14.00 13.90 -4.22
N GLU A 99 14.11 13.75 -2.90
CA GLU A 99 15.23 13.02 -2.29
C GLU A 99 15.33 11.57 -2.77
N ASP A 100 14.19 10.97 -3.15
CA ASP A 100 14.08 9.61 -3.66
C ASP A 100 14.30 9.51 -5.17
N ARG A 101 14.71 10.62 -5.82
CA ARG A 101 14.98 10.66 -7.27
C ARG A 101 15.90 9.54 -7.73
N HIS A 102 16.94 9.23 -6.95
CA HIS A 102 17.90 8.18 -7.30
C HIS A 102 17.33 6.77 -7.22
N ASP A 103 16.21 6.60 -6.51
CA ASP A 103 15.49 5.33 -6.46
C ASP A 103 14.53 5.19 -7.66
N CYS A 104 14.13 6.28 -8.31
CA CYS A 104 13.33 6.25 -9.53
C CYS A 104 14.20 5.79 -10.72
N LEU A 105 13.95 4.59 -11.23
CA LEU A 105 14.71 3.97 -12.32
C LEU A 105 14.12 4.30 -13.68
N ASP A 106 12.80 4.38 -13.77
CA ASP A 106 12.09 4.76 -14.99
C ASP A 106 10.66 5.25 -14.68
N CYS A 107 10.07 6.01 -15.59
CA CYS A 107 8.64 6.29 -15.65
C CYS A 107 8.19 6.23 -17.11
N LYS A 108 7.24 5.36 -17.42
CA LYS A 108 6.85 5.04 -18.80
C LYS A 108 5.34 4.89 -18.95
N VAL A 109 4.87 5.27 -20.13
CA VAL A 109 3.50 4.99 -20.55
C VAL A 109 3.46 3.71 -21.39
N ILE A 110 2.55 2.80 -21.06
CA ILE A 110 2.32 1.55 -21.80
C ILE A 110 1.25 1.79 -22.86
N LEU A 111 1.62 1.63 -24.14
CA LEU A 111 0.75 1.94 -25.28
C LEU A 111 -0.23 0.82 -25.66
N GLY A 112 0.07 -0.41 -25.27
CA GLY A 112 -0.58 -1.61 -25.80
C GLY A 112 -1.59 -2.29 -24.86
N GLU A 113 -1.98 -1.65 -23.76
CA GLU A 113 -2.94 -2.23 -22.82
C GLU A 113 -4.38 -1.75 -23.09
N CYS A 114 -5.32 -2.69 -23.08
CA CYS A 114 -6.71 -2.49 -23.52
C CYS A 114 -7.69 -2.15 -22.37
N VAL A 115 -7.21 -1.74 -21.20
CA VAL A 115 -8.06 -1.60 -20.00
C VAL A 115 -9.03 -0.42 -20.13
N VAL A 116 -8.62 0.67 -20.80
CA VAL A 116 -9.45 1.85 -21.08
C VAL A 116 -9.10 2.40 -22.46
N PRO A 117 -10.06 2.75 -23.35
CA PRO A 117 -9.73 3.18 -24.72
C PRO A 117 -8.97 4.51 -24.80
N GLN A 118 -9.12 5.37 -23.79
CA GLN A 118 -8.61 6.74 -23.82
C GLN A 118 -7.41 6.95 -22.90
N HIS A 119 -7.45 6.42 -21.67
CA HIS A 119 -6.33 6.47 -20.73
C HIS A 119 -5.35 5.33 -20.99
N LYS A 120 -4.07 5.64 -20.84
CA LYS A 120 -2.97 4.69 -20.96
C LYS A 120 -2.30 4.52 -19.61
N LEU A 121 -1.84 3.30 -19.34
CA LEU A 121 -1.20 2.99 -18.08
C LEU A 121 0.13 3.74 -17.93
N VAL A 122 0.31 4.43 -16.80
CA VAL A 122 1.57 5.02 -16.36
C VAL A 122 2.22 4.10 -15.33
N VAL A 123 3.47 3.74 -15.56
CA VAL A 123 4.25 2.85 -14.68
C VAL A 123 5.54 3.56 -14.29
N ALA A 124 5.79 3.67 -12.99
CA ALA A 124 7.07 4.12 -12.46
C ALA A 124 7.78 2.98 -11.72
N ASP A 125 9.06 2.78 -12.06
CA ASP A 125 9.90 1.73 -11.51
C ASP A 125 10.77 2.33 -10.40
N PHE A 126 10.58 1.91 -9.14
CA PHE A 126 11.35 2.40 -7.99
C PHE A 126 12.16 1.29 -7.31
N ARG A 127 13.39 1.61 -6.89
CA ARG A 127 14.26 0.72 -6.12
C ARG A 127 14.16 1.02 -4.62
N LEU A 128 13.34 0.24 -3.91
CA LEU A 128 13.17 0.41 -2.46
C LEU A 128 14.16 -0.46 -1.67
N ARG A 129 14.94 0.17 -0.78
CA ARG A 129 15.77 -0.54 0.20
C ARG A 129 14.98 -0.77 1.48
N VAL A 130 14.28 -1.90 1.56
CA VAL A 130 13.54 -2.26 2.78
C VAL A 130 14.50 -2.89 3.78
N ARG A 131 14.76 -2.19 4.89
CA ARG A 131 15.31 -2.83 6.09
C ARG A 131 14.19 -3.60 6.75
N VAL A 132 14.08 -4.88 6.46
CA VAL A 132 13.12 -5.75 7.15
C VAL A 132 13.56 -5.85 8.61
N HIS A 133 12.99 -5.01 9.47
CA HIS A 133 12.97 -5.30 10.89
C HIS A 133 12.11 -6.55 11.02
N ARG A 134 12.74 -7.73 11.08
CA ARG A 134 12.03 -8.93 11.49
C ARG A 134 11.63 -8.67 12.93
N ASP A 135 10.44 -8.13 13.13
CA ASP A 135 9.77 -8.27 14.40
C ASP A 135 9.85 -9.76 14.72
N LYS A 136 10.50 -10.06 15.84
CA LYS A 136 10.40 -11.39 16.42
C LYS A 136 8.92 -11.51 16.74
N ARG A 137 8.13 -12.04 15.80
CA ARG A 137 6.70 -12.33 16.03
C ARG A 137 6.61 -12.87 17.44
N ALA A 138 5.82 -12.21 18.29
CA ALA A 138 5.58 -12.71 19.63
C ALA A 138 5.28 -14.19 19.47
N LYS A 139 6.06 -15.04 20.13
CA LYS A 139 5.94 -16.49 19.98
C LYS A 139 4.62 -16.89 20.61
N ILE A 140 3.54 -16.84 19.84
CA ILE A 140 2.22 -17.25 20.31
C ILE A 140 2.32 -18.74 20.61
N ALA A 141 2.17 -19.08 21.88
CA ALA A 141 2.15 -20.46 22.31
C ALA A 141 0.92 -21.13 21.68
N ARG A 142 1.12 -22.28 21.02
CA ARG A 142 0.02 -23.03 20.38
C ARG A 142 -0.20 -24.34 21.11
N THR A 143 -1.45 -24.65 21.43
CA THR A 143 -1.84 -25.96 21.95
C THR A 143 -1.41 -27.08 20.99
N LYS A 144 -0.82 -28.14 21.54
CA LYS A 144 -0.27 -29.26 20.77
C LYS A 144 -1.35 -30.24 20.30
N TRP A 145 -2.29 -29.79 19.47
CA TRP A 145 -3.45 -30.58 19.00
C TRP A 145 -3.12 -31.94 18.39
N TRP A 146 -1.90 -32.12 17.84
CA TRP A 146 -1.44 -33.42 17.33
C TRP A 146 -1.35 -34.51 18.43
N LYS A 147 -1.38 -34.14 19.71
CA LYS A 147 -1.49 -35.06 20.85
C LYS A 147 -2.91 -35.56 21.14
N LEU A 148 -3.93 -35.12 20.41
CA LEU A 148 -5.32 -35.61 20.57
C LEU A 148 -5.46 -37.05 20.02
N ARG A 149 -4.76 -38.00 20.64
CA ARG A 149 -4.73 -39.43 20.31
C ARG A 149 -4.41 -40.23 21.57
N GLY A 150 -4.82 -41.50 21.61
CA GLY A 150 -4.51 -42.41 22.72
C GLY A 150 -5.01 -41.90 24.08
N GLU A 151 -4.21 -42.14 25.13
CA GLU A 151 -4.55 -41.77 26.51
C GLU A 151 -4.81 -40.26 26.70
N ALA A 152 -4.11 -39.41 25.96
CA ALA A 152 -4.31 -37.96 26.04
C ALA A 152 -5.68 -37.53 25.51
N ALA A 153 -6.24 -38.22 24.51
CA ALA A 153 -7.60 -37.95 24.04
C ALA A 153 -8.65 -38.37 25.08
N GLN A 154 -8.40 -39.47 25.79
CA GLN A 154 -9.27 -39.94 26.86
C GLN A 154 -9.27 -38.97 28.05
N ALA A 155 -8.08 -38.55 28.49
CA ALA A 155 -7.93 -37.55 29.56
C ALA A 155 -8.58 -36.21 29.19
N PHE A 156 -8.47 -35.78 27.92
CA PHE A 156 -9.14 -34.58 27.44
C PHE A 156 -10.67 -34.72 27.50
N LYS A 157 -11.21 -35.86 27.07
CA LYS A 157 -12.66 -36.13 27.11
C LYS A 157 -13.20 -36.14 28.54
N GLU A 158 -12.54 -36.83 29.46
CA GLU A 158 -12.94 -36.89 30.86
C GLU A 158 -12.93 -35.52 31.53
N ARG A 159 -11.88 -34.72 31.28
CA ARG A 159 -11.80 -33.35 31.79
C ARG A 159 -12.85 -32.42 31.18
N MET A 160 -13.12 -32.54 29.87
CA MET A 160 -14.19 -31.76 29.25
C MET A 160 -15.52 -32.07 29.95
N LEU A 161 -15.86 -33.35 30.14
CA LEU A 161 -17.11 -33.74 30.81
C LEU A 161 -17.21 -33.21 32.25
N GLY A 162 -16.09 -33.11 32.98
CA GLY A 162 -16.08 -32.60 34.36
C GLY A 162 -15.99 -31.08 34.52
N GLU A 163 -15.33 -30.37 33.60
CA GLU A 163 -15.08 -28.92 33.70
C GLU A 163 -15.94 -28.07 32.75
N GLY A 164 -16.67 -28.71 31.83
CA GLY A 164 -17.46 -28.00 30.84
C GLY A 164 -18.60 -27.20 31.50
N PRO A 165 -18.80 -25.94 31.09
CA PRO A 165 -19.99 -25.17 31.46
C PRO A 165 -21.17 -25.70 30.63
N TRP A 166 -21.78 -26.78 31.12
CA TRP A 166 -22.86 -27.49 30.42
C TRP A 166 -24.25 -26.95 30.73
N GLU A 167 -24.35 -26.06 31.71
CA GLU A 167 -25.58 -25.42 32.15
C GLU A 167 -25.68 -23.99 31.59
N GLU A 168 -26.92 -23.58 31.31
CA GLU A 168 -27.37 -22.51 30.40
C GLU A 168 -26.60 -21.18 30.48
N GLY A 169 -26.33 -20.59 29.30
CA GLY A 169 -25.91 -19.20 29.14
C GLY A 169 -27.11 -18.30 28.82
N GLU A 170 -26.99 -17.01 29.10
CA GLU A 170 -28.07 -16.04 28.85
C GLU A 170 -28.36 -15.89 27.35
N ASP A 171 -27.35 -16.08 26.49
CA ASP A 171 -27.46 -16.13 25.04
C ASP A 171 -26.40 -17.07 24.39
N ALA A 172 -26.62 -17.43 23.13
CA ALA A 172 -25.78 -18.35 22.35
C ALA A 172 -24.30 -17.92 22.22
N ASP A 173 -24.02 -16.62 22.13
CA ASP A 173 -22.65 -16.08 22.02
C ASP A 173 -21.87 -16.30 23.32
N ASP A 174 -22.51 -16.10 24.48
CA ASP A 174 -21.93 -16.38 25.79
C ASP A 174 -21.68 -17.90 25.99
N MET A 175 -22.64 -18.73 25.59
CA MET A 175 -22.46 -20.19 25.60
C MET A 175 -21.28 -20.63 24.72
N TRP A 176 -21.17 -20.07 23.52
CA TRP A 176 -20.07 -20.38 22.60
C TRP A 176 -18.72 -19.92 23.16
N LEU A 177 -18.66 -18.73 23.74
CA LEU A 177 -17.44 -18.18 24.33
C LEU A 177 -16.98 -19.03 25.52
N LYS A 178 -17.89 -19.43 26.41
CA LYS A 178 -17.64 -20.31 27.54
C LYS A 178 -17.12 -21.68 27.08
N MET A 179 -17.78 -22.27 26.08
CA MET A 179 -17.36 -23.55 25.50
C MET A 179 -15.97 -23.44 24.86
N ALA A 180 -15.73 -22.43 24.02
CA ALA A 180 -14.45 -22.22 23.36
C ALA A 180 -13.32 -22.01 24.38
N THR A 181 -13.57 -21.22 25.43
CA THR A 181 -12.61 -20.97 26.51
C THR A 181 -12.28 -22.24 27.28
N CYS A 182 -13.29 -23.05 27.62
CA CYS A 182 -13.11 -24.33 28.29
C CYS A 182 -12.29 -25.30 27.42
N VAL A 183 -12.66 -25.47 26.16
CA VAL A 183 -11.93 -26.32 25.20
C VAL A 183 -10.47 -25.90 25.09
N GLN A 184 -10.20 -24.59 24.95
CA GLN A 184 -8.83 -24.08 24.84
C GLN A 184 -8.02 -24.31 26.12
N LYS A 185 -8.61 -24.03 27.29
CA LYS A 185 -8.00 -24.25 28.61
C LYS A 185 -7.64 -25.73 28.80
N VAL A 186 -8.62 -26.62 28.73
CA VAL A 186 -8.44 -28.06 28.97
C VAL A 186 -7.45 -28.64 27.95
N ALA A 187 -7.55 -28.25 26.68
CA ALA A 187 -6.60 -28.71 25.66
C ALA A 187 -5.17 -28.22 25.92
N SER A 188 -5.00 -26.98 26.38
CA SER A 188 -3.67 -26.43 26.69
C SER A 188 -3.01 -27.14 27.87
N GLU A 189 -3.80 -27.57 28.86
CA GLU A 189 -3.29 -28.26 30.04
C GLU A 189 -3.01 -29.75 29.76
N VAL A 190 -3.88 -30.42 29.00
CA VAL A 190 -3.72 -31.85 28.66
C VAL A 190 -2.64 -32.05 27.60
N PHE A 191 -2.64 -31.25 26.52
CA PHE A 191 -1.69 -31.42 25.42
C PHE A 191 -0.38 -30.64 25.65
N GLY A 192 -0.42 -29.63 26.51
CA GLY A 192 0.64 -28.64 26.65
C GLY A 192 0.65 -27.67 25.47
N VAL A 193 1.46 -26.63 25.61
CA VAL A 193 1.68 -25.61 24.58
C VAL A 193 3.08 -25.70 23.98
N SER A 194 3.23 -25.32 22.71
CA SER A 194 4.53 -25.17 22.06
C SER A 194 5.20 -23.87 22.52
N ARG A 195 6.51 -23.92 22.79
CA ARG A 195 7.34 -22.72 22.83
C ARG A 195 7.72 -22.45 21.38
N GLY A 196 7.17 -21.41 20.75
CA GLY A 196 7.44 -21.11 19.33
C GLY A 196 8.93 -21.24 18.99
N GLY A 197 9.30 -22.30 18.28
CA GLY A 197 10.68 -22.64 17.93
C GLY A 197 10.99 -22.16 16.52
N LYS A 198 12.23 -21.71 16.31
CA LYS A 198 12.75 -21.35 14.98
C LYS A 198 12.71 -22.61 14.10
N GLN A 199 11.96 -22.54 13.00
CA GLN A 199 12.36 -23.27 11.79
C GLN A 199 13.52 -22.52 11.15
#